data_AF-A0A2V7P5W2-F1
#
_entry.id   AF-A0A2V7P5W2-F1
#
_cell.length_a   1.000
_cell.length_b   1.000
_cell.length_c   1.000
_cell.angle_alpha   90.00
_cell.angle_beta   90.00
_cell.angle_gamma   90.00
#
_symmetry.space_group_name_H-M   'P 1'
#
loop_
_entity.id
_entity.type
_entity.pdbx_description
1 polymer ?
#
loop_
_entity_poly.entity_id
_entity_poly.type
_entity_poly.pdbx_seq_one_letter_code
_entity_poly.pdbx_strand_id
1 'polypeptide(L)'
;MRIATLLAVAGLGLPHSSPAARPRLVVVITVDQLRPDYLERFRPQLIGGLGLLLRGGAVFTDAFQDHAVTETAPGHSTILSGRVPAHTGIIRNLAGVQDSSAPLLGVRGPGASPARFRGTAFFDWLHAAQPAARALSVSRKDRAAILQLGRAKQQVYWYQAGSFTTSRYYADSLPGWVRAFNAQRVPFKLAGAIWTPLLPAADYPEPD
;
A
#
# COMPACT_ATOMS: atom_id res chain seq x y z
N MET A 1 9.47 41.29 59.18
CA MET A 1 8.97 41.79 57.88
C MET A 1 9.78 41.17 56.76
N ARG A 2 9.21 40.20 56.03
CA ARG A 2 9.75 39.68 54.76
C ARG A 2 8.61 39.71 53.76
N ILE A 3 8.70 40.60 52.78
CA ILE A 3 7.71 40.75 51.70
C ILE A 3 8.08 39.71 50.64
N ALA A 4 7.20 38.74 50.42
CA ALA A 4 7.31 37.78 49.32
C ALA A 4 6.63 38.38 48.08
N THR A 5 7.42 38.68 47.06
CA THR A 5 6.91 39.15 45.76
C THR A 5 6.49 37.92 44.94
N LEU A 6 5.18 37.76 44.69
CA LEU A 6 4.68 36.81 43.70
C LEU A 6 4.86 37.42 42.30
N LEU A 7 5.69 36.81 41.46
CA LEU A 7 5.69 37.06 40.02
C LEU A 7 4.54 36.26 39.38
N ALA A 8 3.55 36.95 38.84
CA ALA A 8 2.55 36.35 37.96
C ALA A 8 3.16 36.20 36.56
N VAL A 9 3.47 34.97 36.16
CA VAL A 9 3.84 34.67 34.77
C VAL A 9 2.55 34.63 33.96
N ALA A 10 2.31 35.69 33.19
CA ALA A 10 1.27 35.69 32.16
C ALA A 10 1.64 34.66 31.09
N GLY A 11 0.95 33.52 31.09
CA GLY A 11 1.08 32.51 30.05
C GLY A 11 0.60 33.08 28.72
N LEU A 12 1.54 33.40 27.83
CA LEU A 12 1.27 33.62 26.42
C LEU A 12 0.67 32.33 25.86
N GLY A 13 -0.66 32.32 25.70
CA GLY A 13 -1.36 31.22 25.05
C GLY A 13 -0.81 31.04 23.64
N LEU A 14 -0.19 29.89 23.39
CA LEU A 14 0.24 29.52 22.04
C LEU A 14 -1.00 29.51 21.14
N PRO A 15 -0.92 30.04 19.90
CA PRO A 15 -2.04 30.02 18.97
C PRO A 15 -2.50 28.58 18.76
N HIS A 16 -3.76 28.32 19.10
CA HIS A 16 -4.41 27.04 18.82
C HIS A 16 -4.55 26.94 17.30
N SER A 17 -3.71 26.12 16.66
CA SER A 17 -3.85 25.84 15.24
C SER A 17 -5.21 25.19 15.03
N SER A 18 -6.02 25.77 14.12
CA SER A 18 -7.28 25.14 13.70
C SER A 18 -6.97 23.70 13.28
N PRO A 19 -7.73 22.70 13.76
CA PRO A 19 -7.46 21.32 13.42
C PRO A 19 -7.48 21.18 11.90
N ALA A 20 -6.41 20.62 11.35
CA ALA A 20 -6.29 20.40 9.91
C ALA A 20 -7.53 19.65 9.40
N ALA A 21 -8.07 20.08 8.26
CA ALA A 21 -9.26 19.46 7.70
C ALA A 21 -9.04 17.96 7.52
N ARG A 22 -9.99 17.16 8.00
CA ARG A 22 -9.90 15.70 7.95
C ARG A 22 -9.83 15.21 6.49
N PRO A 23 -8.82 14.41 6.11
CA PRO A 23 -8.76 13.84 4.76
C PRO A 23 -9.99 13.00 4.43
N ARG A 24 -10.53 13.16 3.22
CA ARG A 24 -11.65 12.36 2.70
C ARG A 24 -11.22 11.06 2.01
N LEU A 25 -9.94 10.96 1.67
CA LEU A 25 -9.31 9.82 1.02
C LEU A 25 -7.88 9.68 1.53
N VAL A 26 -7.49 8.45 1.85
CA VAL A 26 -6.10 8.08 2.14
C VAL A 26 -5.63 7.15 1.04
N VAL A 27 -4.49 7.47 0.42
CA VAL A 27 -3.88 6.65 -0.63
C VAL A 27 -2.56 6.12 -0.12
N VAL A 28 -2.42 4.80 -0.10
CA VAL A 28 -1.20 4.10 0.31
C VAL A 28 -0.62 3.43 -0.92
N ILE A 29 0.62 3.78 -1.25
CA ILE A 29 1.33 3.24 -2.40
C ILE A 29 2.53 2.46 -1.88
N THR A 30 2.59 1.16 -2.20
CA THR A 30 3.75 0.32 -1.94
C THR A 30 4.40 -0.05 -3.25
N VAL A 31 5.63 0.41 -3.47
CA VAL A 31 6.42 0.04 -4.64
C VAL A 31 7.27 -1.17 -4.29
N ASP A 32 6.94 -2.31 -4.89
CA ASP A 32 7.60 -3.59 -4.61
C ASP A 32 9.09 -3.50 -5.01
N GLN A 33 9.98 -3.85 -4.08
CA GLN A 33 11.44 -3.83 -4.26
C GLN A 33 12.06 -2.44 -4.53
N LEU A 34 11.37 -1.35 -4.20
CA LEU A 34 11.97 0.00 -4.25
C LEU A 34 12.95 0.18 -3.08
N ARG A 35 14.25 0.06 -3.36
CA ARG A 35 15.30 0.38 -2.39
C ARG A 35 15.35 1.90 -2.12
N PRO A 36 15.69 2.33 -0.90
CA PRO A 36 15.73 3.75 -0.56
C PRO A 36 16.76 4.53 -1.39
N ASP A 37 17.90 3.93 -1.72
CA ASP A 37 18.96 4.59 -2.49
C ASP A 37 18.54 4.94 -3.92
N TYR A 38 17.54 4.27 -4.50
CA TYR A 38 17.00 4.65 -5.81
C TYR A 38 16.38 6.05 -5.82
N LEU A 39 15.81 6.50 -4.70
CA LEU A 39 15.19 7.82 -4.62
C LEU A 39 16.23 8.94 -4.65
N GLU A 40 17.44 8.66 -4.19
CA GLU A 40 18.56 9.61 -4.25
C GLU A 40 19.34 9.46 -5.55
N ARG A 41 19.70 8.22 -5.92
CA ARG A 41 20.45 7.89 -7.15
C ARG A 41 19.78 8.47 -8.40
N PHE A 42 18.46 8.37 -8.50
CA PHE A 42 17.71 8.86 -9.67
C PHE A 42 17.00 10.21 -9.43
N ARG A 43 17.30 10.92 -8.32
CA ARG A 43 16.61 12.15 -7.91
C ARG A 43 16.46 13.18 -9.05
N PRO A 44 17.48 13.48 -9.87
CA PRO A 44 17.34 14.46 -10.96
C PRO A 44 16.27 14.09 -12.00
N GLN A 45 16.01 12.80 -12.20
CA GLN A 45 15.01 12.29 -13.14
C GLN A 45 13.60 12.19 -12.52
N LEU A 46 13.47 12.28 -11.19
CA LEU A 46 12.19 12.23 -10.48
C LEU A 46 11.43 13.57 -10.57
N ILE A 47 10.97 13.91 -11.77
CA ILE A 47 10.21 15.15 -12.03
C ILE A 47 8.70 15.01 -11.74
N GLY A 48 8.18 13.77 -11.75
CA GLY A 48 6.76 13.46 -11.58
C GLY A 48 6.33 13.15 -10.14
N GLY A 49 5.42 12.17 -9.99
CA GLY A 49 4.73 11.88 -8.72
C GLY A 49 5.66 11.56 -7.54
N LEU A 50 6.68 10.71 -7.71
CA LEU A 50 7.65 10.44 -6.64
C LEU A 50 8.43 11.71 -6.26
N GLY A 51 8.81 12.53 -7.24
CA GLY A 51 9.46 13.82 -7.01
C GLY A 51 8.59 14.80 -6.22
N LEU A 52 7.29 14.83 -6.51
CA LEU A 52 6.32 15.63 -5.76
C LEU A 52 6.30 15.22 -4.29
N LEU A 53 6.24 13.92 -4.01
CA LEU A 53 6.26 13.39 -2.64
C LEU A 53 7.58 13.71 -1.92
N LEU A 54 8.72 13.61 -2.60
CA LEU A 54 10.04 13.92 -2.03
C LEU A 54 10.24 15.40 -1.72
N ARG A 55 9.65 16.31 -2.53
CA ARG A 55 9.81 17.76 -2.34
C ARG A 55 8.82 18.36 -1.35
N GLY A 56 7.59 17.86 -1.32
CA GLY A 56 6.49 18.46 -0.54
C GLY A 56 5.95 17.59 0.60
N GLY A 57 6.45 16.37 0.77
CA GLY A 57 5.99 15.42 1.78
C GLY A 57 6.88 15.36 3.02
N ALA A 58 6.42 14.60 4.01
CA ALA A 58 7.28 14.13 5.10
C ALA A 58 8.06 12.89 4.63
N VAL A 59 9.39 12.98 4.64
CA VAL A 59 10.27 11.92 4.14
C VAL A 59 11.02 11.28 5.31
N PHE A 60 10.80 9.98 5.51
CA PHE A 60 11.50 9.19 6.51
C PHE A 60 12.61 8.40 5.83
N THR A 61 13.86 8.81 6.04
CA THR A 61 15.04 8.19 5.41
C THR A 61 15.60 7.01 6.21
N ASP A 62 15.17 6.88 7.47
CA ASP A 62 15.57 5.80 8.38
C ASP A 62 14.34 4.94 8.72
N ALA A 63 13.87 4.18 7.73
CA ALA A 63 12.66 3.36 7.81
C ALA A 63 12.94 1.95 7.30
N PHE A 64 12.48 0.94 8.04
CA PHE A 64 12.83 -0.46 7.78
C PHE A 64 11.60 -1.36 7.72
N GLN A 65 11.70 -2.38 6.86
CA GLN A 65 11.01 -3.63 7.10
C GLN A 65 11.79 -4.39 8.17
N ASP A 66 11.52 -4.09 9.44
CA ASP A 66 12.30 -4.55 10.60
C ASP A 66 12.03 -6.02 10.96
N HIS A 67 12.37 -6.92 10.04
CA HIS A 67 12.28 -8.37 10.19
C HIS A 67 13.21 -9.06 9.20
N ALA A 68 13.69 -10.26 9.56
CA ALA A 68 14.66 -10.99 8.74
C ALA A 68 14.12 -11.51 7.38
N VAL A 69 12.80 -11.68 7.24
CA VAL A 69 12.20 -12.25 6.02
C VAL A 69 11.73 -11.14 5.09
N THR A 70 12.66 -10.54 4.35
CA THR A 70 12.40 -9.41 3.43
C THR A 70 11.77 -9.86 2.10
N GLU A 71 10.64 -10.57 2.20
CA GLU A 71 9.82 -11.02 1.09
C GLU A 71 8.55 -10.17 0.93
N THR A 72 7.90 -10.24 -0.23
CA THR A 72 6.68 -9.47 -0.53
C THR A 72 5.56 -9.70 0.49
N ALA A 73 5.17 -10.94 0.81
CA ALA A 73 4.03 -11.19 1.69
C ALA A 73 4.28 -10.73 3.14
N PRO A 74 5.39 -11.11 3.81
CA PRO A 74 5.73 -10.58 5.12
C PRO A 74 5.72 -9.05 5.15
N GLY A 75 6.45 -8.41 4.22
CA GLY A 75 6.54 -6.96 4.14
C GLY A 75 5.20 -6.26 3.90
N HIS A 76 4.33 -6.79 3.04
CA HIS A 76 3.00 -6.18 2.83
C HIS A 76 2.06 -6.39 4.01
N SER A 77 2.27 -7.44 4.82
CA SER A 77 1.46 -7.68 6.01
C SER A 77 1.71 -6.67 7.13
N THR A 78 2.88 -6.03 7.15
CA THR A 78 3.28 -5.09 8.22
C THR A 78 2.77 -3.67 7.99
N ILE A 79 2.76 -3.21 6.73
CA ILE A 79 2.60 -1.79 6.34
C ILE A 79 1.35 -1.17 6.95
N LEU A 80 0.18 -1.79 6.77
CA LEU A 80 -1.08 -1.27 7.28
C LEU A 80 -1.59 -2.00 8.52
N SER A 81 -0.86 -3.01 9.03
CA SER A 81 -1.21 -3.61 10.32
C SER A 81 -0.47 -2.98 11.50
N GLY A 82 0.69 -2.37 11.26
CA GLY A 82 1.60 -1.95 12.32
C GLY A 82 2.13 -3.14 13.14
N ARG A 83 2.12 -4.35 12.58
CA ARG A 83 2.53 -5.60 13.24
C ARG A 83 3.74 -6.20 12.52
N VAL A 84 4.53 -6.96 13.26
CA VAL A 84 5.63 -7.76 12.70
C VAL A 84 5.11 -9.07 12.10
N PRO A 85 5.83 -9.70 11.14
CA PRO A 85 5.40 -10.95 10.49
C PRO A 85 5.02 -12.09 11.45
N ALA A 86 5.75 -12.22 12.57
CA ALA A 86 5.44 -13.22 13.60
C ALA A 86 4.04 -13.03 14.21
N HIS A 87 3.55 -11.79 14.28
CA HIS A 87 2.24 -11.43 14.82
C HIS A 87 1.13 -11.42 13.77
N THR A 88 1.45 -11.18 12.50
CA THR A 88 0.49 -11.32 11.38
C THR A 88 0.31 -12.78 10.97
N GLY A 89 1.26 -13.66 11.32
CA GLY A 89 1.30 -15.05 10.87
C GLY A 89 1.81 -15.21 9.43
N ILE A 90 2.18 -14.12 8.76
CA ILE A 90 2.64 -14.10 7.37
C ILE A 90 4.17 -14.04 7.35
N ILE A 91 4.80 -15.20 7.45
CA ILE A 91 6.27 -15.30 7.61
C ILE A 91 7.02 -15.71 6.34
N ARG A 92 6.30 -15.95 5.23
CA ARG A 92 6.87 -16.26 3.90
C ARG A 92 5.80 -16.14 2.81
N ASN A 93 6.21 -15.96 1.56
CA ASN A 93 5.35 -15.84 0.38
C ASN A 93 4.45 -17.07 0.19
N LEU A 94 5.03 -18.28 0.24
CA LEU A 94 4.32 -19.52 -0.03
C LEU A 94 3.20 -19.79 0.99
N ALA A 95 3.37 -19.32 2.23
CA ALA A 95 2.36 -19.38 3.28
C ALA A 95 1.73 -18.00 3.55
N GLY A 96 1.66 -17.15 2.53
CA GLY A 96 0.94 -15.89 2.58
C GLY A 96 -0.54 -16.13 2.35
N VAL A 97 -0.98 -15.91 1.10
CA VAL A 97 -2.41 -15.81 0.76
C VAL A 97 -2.95 -17.01 -0.02
N GLN A 98 -2.13 -17.96 -0.45
CA GLN A 98 -2.60 -19.09 -1.26
C GLN A 98 -3.63 -19.94 -0.49
N ASP A 99 -4.83 -20.11 -1.05
CA ASP A 99 -5.96 -20.76 -0.39
C ASP A 99 -6.90 -21.41 -1.42
N SER A 100 -6.90 -22.74 -1.48
CA SER A 100 -7.75 -23.50 -2.40
C SER A 100 -9.24 -23.41 -2.07
N SER A 101 -9.62 -23.03 -0.84
CA SER A 101 -11.02 -22.82 -0.45
C SER A 101 -11.60 -21.52 -1.00
N ALA A 102 -10.75 -20.61 -1.50
CA ALA A 102 -11.13 -19.34 -2.08
C ALA A 102 -10.69 -19.25 -3.56
N PRO A 103 -11.35 -19.99 -4.48
CA PRO A 103 -10.99 -19.97 -5.89
C PRO A 103 -11.18 -18.58 -6.52
N LEU A 104 -10.39 -18.30 -7.56
CA LEU A 104 -10.42 -17.04 -8.29
C LEU A 104 -11.71 -16.88 -9.12
N LEU A 105 -12.09 -15.63 -9.39
CA LEU A 105 -13.26 -15.30 -10.19
C LEU A 105 -12.87 -14.89 -11.61
N GLY A 106 -13.45 -15.54 -12.62
CA GLY A 106 -13.30 -15.17 -14.03
C GLY A 106 -11.95 -15.51 -14.67
N VAL A 107 -11.01 -16.09 -13.93
CA VAL A 107 -9.70 -16.54 -14.44
C VAL A 107 -9.28 -17.86 -13.77
N ARG A 108 -8.38 -18.60 -14.41
CA ARG A 108 -7.75 -19.79 -13.82
C ARG A 108 -6.51 -19.40 -13.00
N GLY A 109 -6.28 -20.11 -11.91
CA GLY A 109 -5.11 -19.92 -11.06
C GLY A 109 -5.33 -20.48 -9.64
N PRO A 110 -4.29 -20.47 -8.79
CA PRO A 110 -4.42 -20.82 -7.39
C PRO A 110 -5.39 -19.86 -6.70
N GLY A 111 -6.28 -20.40 -5.86
CA GLY A 111 -7.13 -19.58 -5.02
C GLY A 111 -6.33 -18.76 -4.00
N ALA A 112 -6.92 -17.68 -3.49
CA ALA A 112 -6.24 -16.78 -2.56
C ALA A 112 -7.19 -16.12 -1.56
N SER A 113 -6.76 -16.01 -0.30
CA SER A 113 -7.49 -15.33 0.78
C SER A 113 -6.54 -14.89 1.90
N PRO A 114 -6.99 -14.03 2.83
CA PRO A 114 -6.24 -13.66 4.02
C PRO A 114 -6.42 -14.67 5.17
N ALA A 115 -6.78 -15.93 4.91
CA ALA A 115 -7.09 -16.91 5.96
C ALA A 115 -5.97 -17.10 7.00
N ARG A 116 -4.71 -16.90 6.61
CA ARG A 116 -3.55 -16.99 7.52
C ARG A 116 -3.22 -15.70 8.26
N PHE A 117 -3.78 -14.56 7.84
CA PHE A 117 -3.51 -13.27 8.47
C PHE A 117 -4.17 -13.22 9.86
N ARG A 118 -3.40 -12.73 10.84
CA ARG A 118 -3.81 -12.60 12.25
C ARG A 118 -3.73 -11.14 12.69
N GLY A 119 -4.71 -10.72 13.47
CA GLY A 119 -4.83 -9.34 13.97
C GLY A 119 -5.67 -8.46 13.05
N THR A 120 -5.55 -7.15 13.27
CA THR A 120 -6.28 -6.10 12.55
C THR A 120 -5.34 -5.32 11.64
N ALA A 121 -5.91 -4.64 10.65
CA ALA A 121 -5.25 -3.65 9.81
C ALA A 121 -5.88 -2.27 9.98
N PHE A 122 -5.26 -1.25 9.37
CA PHE A 122 -5.67 0.15 9.42
C PHE A 122 -7.14 0.33 9.05
N PHE A 123 -7.62 -0.43 8.07
CA PHE A 123 -9.03 -0.37 7.67
C PHE A 123 -9.98 -0.84 8.78
N ASP A 124 -9.62 -1.84 9.59
CA ASP A 124 -10.48 -2.30 10.69
C ASP A 124 -10.66 -1.18 11.72
N TRP A 125 -9.59 -0.45 12.04
CA TRP A 125 -9.64 0.71 12.94
C TRP A 125 -10.40 1.88 12.32
N LEU A 126 -10.17 2.15 11.03
CA LEU A 126 -10.90 3.19 10.30
C LEU A 126 -12.40 2.88 10.26
N HIS A 127 -12.78 1.64 10.00
CA HIS A 127 -14.18 1.21 9.94
C HIS A 127 -14.84 1.27 11.32
N ALA A 128 -14.13 0.90 12.39
CA ALA A 128 -14.63 1.07 13.76
C ALA A 128 -14.91 2.55 14.10
N ALA A 129 -14.06 3.48 13.65
CA ALA A 129 -14.25 4.91 13.85
C ALA A 129 -15.23 5.55 12.84
N GLN A 130 -15.38 4.96 11.65
CA GLN A 130 -16.19 5.45 10.54
C GLN A 130 -16.84 4.27 9.82
N PRO A 131 -18.02 3.81 10.27
CA PRO A 131 -18.68 2.63 9.69
C PRO A 131 -19.00 2.76 8.19
N ALA A 132 -19.12 4.00 7.68
CA ALA A 132 -19.34 4.28 6.26
C ALA A 132 -18.04 4.23 5.40
N ALA A 133 -16.87 4.09 6.01
CA ALA A 133 -15.60 4.02 5.29
C ALA A 133 -15.55 2.81 4.34
N ARG A 134 -14.89 2.98 3.21
CA ARG A 134 -14.71 1.97 2.18
C ARG A 134 -13.24 1.83 1.84
N ALA A 135 -12.83 0.62 1.46
CA ALA A 135 -11.48 0.38 0.96
C ALA A 135 -11.49 -0.28 -0.41
N LEU A 136 -10.50 0.11 -1.21
CA LEU A 136 -10.13 -0.50 -2.47
C LEU A 136 -8.62 -0.78 -2.41
N SER A 137 -8.24 -2.04 -2.61
CA SER A 137 -6.85 -2.46 -2.72
C SER A 137 -6.62 -3.15 -4.05
N VAL A 138 -5.64 -2.65 -4.80
CA VAL A 138 -5.34 -3.13 -6.16
C VAL A 138 -3.84 -3.34 -6.29
N SER A 139 -3.43 -4.47 -6.86
CA SER A 139 -2.01 -4.74 -7.15
C SER A 139 -1.84 -5.66 -8.36
N ARG A 140 -0.61 -5.80 -8.84
CA ARG A 140 -0.26 -6.89 -9.77
C ARG A 140 -0.22 -8.25 -9.05
N LYS A 141 0.07 -8.29 -7.76
CA LYS A 141 0.23 -9.53 -6.98
C LYS A 141 -0.93 -9.68 -5.99
N ASP A 142 -1.48 -10.88 -5.88
CA ASP A 142 -2.50 -11.25 -4.89
C ASP A 142 -2.14 -10.84 -3.46
N ARG A 143 -0.98 -11.27 -2.96
CA ARG A 143 -0.48 -11.01 -1.61
C ARG A 143 -0.30 -9.52 -1.33
N ALA A 144 0.05 -8.73 -2.34
CA ALA A 144 0.22 -7.29 -2.19
C ALA A 144 -1.12 -6.54 -2.14
N ALA A 145 -2.16 -7.05 -2.82
CA ALA A 145 -3.51 -6.50 -2.70
C ALA A 145 -4.20 -6.94 -1.40
N ILE A 146 -4.11 -8.22 -1.05
CA ILE A 146 -4.84 -8.83 0.06
C ILE A 146 -4.33 -8.34 1.42
N LEU A 147 -3.01 -8.40 1.66
CA LEU A 147 -2.47 -8.23 3.01
C LEU A 147 -2.54 -6.79 3.54
N GLN A 148 -2.69 -5.81 2.65
CA GLN A 148 -2.88 -4.41 3.01
C GLN A 148 -4.21 -4.16 3.77
N LEU A 149 -5.23 -4.98 3.53
CA LEU A 149 -6.54 -4.85 4.19
C LEU A 149 -6.81 -5.95 5.23
N GLY A 150 -5.80 -6.76 5.58
CA GLY A 150 -5.97 -7.86 6.52
C GLY A 150 -7.11 -8.79 6.11
N ARG A 151 -8.09 -8.99 7.00
CA ARG A 151 -9.27 -9.86 6.77
C ARG A 151 -10.53 -9.08 6.39
N ALA A 152 -10.44 -7.79 6.10
CA ALA A 152 -11.60 -6.99 5.76
C ALA A 152 -12.25 -7.46 4.44
N LYS A 153 -13.58 -7.65 4.45
CA LYS A 153 -14.38 -7.98 3.26
C LYS A 153 -14.64 -6.74 2.41
N GLN A 154 -13.58 -6.18 1.85
CA GLN A 154 -13.59 -4.96 1.03
C GLN A 154 -13.23 -5.27 -0.42
N GLN A 155 -13.15 -4.24 -1.26
CA GLN A 155 -12.84 -4.40 -2.68
C GLN A 155 -11.35 -4.68 -2.87
N VAL A 156 -10.99 -5.93 -3.16
CA VAL A 156 -9.60 -6.37 -3.35
C VAL A 156 -9.45 -7.02 -4.71
N TYR A 157 -8.55 -6.48 -5.53
CA TYR A 157 -8.29 -7.01 -6.88
C TYR A 157 -6.81 -7.14 -7.18
N TRP A 158 -6.46 -8.17 -7.93
CA TRP A 158 -5.11 -8.36 -8.43
C TRP A 158 -5.10 -8.83 -9.87
N TYR A 159 -4.02 -8.54 -10.57
CA TYR A 159 -3.85 -8.98 -11.95
C TYR A 159 -3.46 -10.46 -12.02
N GLN A 160 -4.20 -11.24 -12.80
CA GLN A 160 -3.93 -12.66 -13.04
C GLN A 160 -4.37 -13.02 -14.45
N ALA A 161 -3.52 -13.75 -15.18
CA ALA A 161 -3.86 -14.34 -16.48
C ALA A 161 -4.54 -13.37 -17.48
N GLY A 162 -4.10 -12.12 -17.56
CA GLY A 162 -4.63 -11.15 -18.52
C GLY A 162 -5.77 -10.26 -18.01
N SER A 163 -6.20 -10.41 -16.76
CA SER A 163 -7.34 -9.64 -16.21
C SER A 163 -7.15 -9.35 -14.73
N PHE A 164 -7.78 -8.29 -14.23
CA PHE A 164 -7.96 -8.12 -12.79
C PHE A 164 -9.04 -9.09 -12.29
N THR A 165 -8.72 -9.80 -11.23
CA THR A 165 -9.58 -10.79 -10.57
C THR A 165 -9.69 -10.52 -9.07
N THR A 166 -10.54 -11.28 -8.41
CA THR A 166 -10.62 -11.44 -6.95
C THR A 166 -10.92 -12.92 -6.65
N SER A 167 -11.16 -13.29 -5.40
CA SER A 167 -11.53 -14.66 -5.04
C SER A 167 -12.92 -14.76 -4.40
N ARG A 168 -13.42 -16.00 -4.28
CA ARG A 168 -14.65 -16.31 -3.53
C ARG A 168 -14.63 -15.89 -2.06
N TYR A 169 -13.46 -15.56 -1.52
CA TYR A 169 -13.41 -14.90 -0.22
C TYR A 169 -14.07 -13.51 -0.25
N TYR A 170 -13.91 -12.74 -1.33
CA TYR A 170 -14.35 -11.34 -1.36
C TYR A 170 -15.70 -11.14 -2.04
N ALA A 171 -16.03 -11.94 -3.04
CA ALA A 171 -17.26 -11.75 -3.83
C ALA A 171 -17.72 -13.04 -4.52
N ASP A 172 -18.99 -13.04 -4.94
CA ASP A 172 -19.54 -14.11 -5.76
C ASP A 172 -19.36 -13.89 -7.26
N SER A 173 -19.15 -12.64 -7.67
CA SER A 173 -18.87 -12.28 -9.05
C SER A 173 -18.03 -11.00 -9.11
N LEU A 174 -17.31 -10.81 -10.22
CA LEU A 174 -16.61 -9.53 -10.47
C LEU A 174 -17.63 -8.43 -10.72
N PRO A 175 -17.54 -7.25 -10.09
CA PRO A 175 -18.50 -6.17 -10.33
C PRO A 175 -18.37 -5.58 -11.74
N GLY A 176 -19.43 -4.89 -12.18
CA GLY A 176 -19.54 -4.36 -13.54
C GLY A 176 -18.36 -3.48 -13.97
N TRP A 177 -17.86 -2.63 -13.08
CA TRP A 177 -16.74 -1.73 -13.39
C TRP A 177 -15.41 -2.48 -13.59
N VAL A 178 -15.16 -3.58 -12.86
CA VAL A 178 -13.96 -4.42 -13.07
C VAL A 178 -14.06 -5.15 -14.40
N ARG A 179 -15.25 -5.68 -14.73
CA ARG A 179 -15.48 -6.32 -16.03
C ARG A 179 -15.28 -5.31 -17.17
N ALA A 180 -15.81 -4.10 -17.03
CA ALA A 180 -15.62 -3.03 -18.00
C ALA A 180 -14.14 -2.64 -18.14
N PHE A 181 -13.39 -2.54 -17.04
CA PHE A 181 -11.95 -2.29 -17.08
C PHE A 181 -11.19 -3.41 -17.81
N ASN A 182 -11.46 -4.67 -17.48
CA ASN A 182 -10.84 -5.83 -18.13
C ASN A 182 -11.16 -5.88 -19.63
N ALA A 183 -12.37 -5.49 -20.04
CA ALA A 183 -12.78 -5.44 -21.45
C ALA A 183 -11.95 -4.45 -22.27
N GLN A 184 -11.36 -3.42 -21.65
CA GLN A 184 -10.45 -2.50 -22.34
C GLN A 184 -9.13 -3.14 -22.77
N ARG A 185 -8.78 -4.31 -22.20
CA ARG A 185 -7.56 -5.07 -22.48
C ARG A 185 -6.30 -4.20 -22.48
N VAL A 186 -6.21 -3.22 -21.56
CA VAL A 186 -5.14 -2.22 -21.53
C VAL A 186 -3.74 -2.84 -21.62
N PRO A 187 -3.38 -3.90 -20.86
CA PRO A 187 -2.05 -4.51 -20.97
C PRO A 187 -1.72 -5.06 -22.36
N PHE A 188 -2.72 -5.49 -23.12
CA PHE A 188 -2.54 -6.05 -24.46
C PHE A 188 -2.36 -4.97 -25.53
N LYS A 189 -2.66 -3.69 -25.24
CA LYS A 189 -2.43 -2.59 -26.18
C LYS A 189 -0.94 -2.37 -26.47
N LEU A 190 -0.06 -2.87 -25.59
CA LEU A 190 1.40 -2.82 -25.74
C LEU A 190 1.98 -4.17 -26.19
N ALA A 191 1.15 -5.16 -26.51
CA ALA A 191 1.65 -6.45 -27.00
C ALA A 191 2.36 -6.26 -28.35
N GLY A 192 3.59 -6.78 -28.45
CA GLY A 192 4.44 -6.61 -29.64
C GLY A 192 5.20 -5.28 -29.68
N ALA A 193 5.00 -4.37 -28.72
CA ALA A 193 5.84 -3.18 -28.60
C ALA A 193 7.26 -3.57 -28.14
N ILE A 194 8.25 -2.85 -28.66
CA ILE A 194 9.64 -2.96 -28.22
C ILE A 194 9.81 -2.07 -26.99
N TRP A 195 10.39 -2.62 -25.93
CA TRP A 195 10.74 -1.84 -24.76
C TRP A 195 12.06 -1.10 -25.01
N THR A 196 11.98 0.22 -25.15
CA THR A 196 13.14 1.11 -25.24
C THR A 196 13.23 1.99 -23.99
N PRO A 197 14.44 2.46 -23.60
CA PRO A 197 14.59 3.47 -22.56
C PRO A 197 13.71 4.70 -22.85
N LEU A 198 13.22 5.33 -21.78
CA LEU A 198 12.37 6.52 -21.91
C LEU A 198 13.18 7.73 -22.37
N LEU A 199 14.42 7.86 -21.88
CA LEU A 199 15.35 8.92 -22.23
C LEU A 199 16.46 8.38 -23.15
N PRO A 200 17.22 9.25 -23.84
CA PRO A 200 18.47 8.89 -24.47
C PRO A 200 19.44 8.18 -23.50
N ALA A 201 20.28 7.27 -24.01
CA ALA A 201 21.24 6.53 -23.19
C ALA A 201 22.20 7.44 -22.40
N ALA A 202 22.55 8.61 -22.94
CA ALA A 202 23.40 9.60 -22.28
C ALA A 202 22.79 10.17 -20.99
N ASP A 203 21.46 10.08 -20.84
CA ASP A 203 20.75 10.58 -19.65
C ASP A 203 20.65 9.54 -18.53
N TYR A 204 21.25 8.34 -18.70
CA TYR A 204 21.38 7.31 -17.66
C TYR A 204 22.86 7.14 -17.24
N PRO A 205 23.50 8.15 -16.62
CA PRO A 205 24.91 8.08 -16.24
C PRO A 205 25.16 7.21 -15.00
N GLU A 206 24.11 6.78 -14.30
CA GLU A 206 24.26 6.06 -13.03
C GLU A 206 24.81 4.64 -13.23
N PRO A 207 25.79 4.20 -12.44
CA PRO A 207 26.44 2.90 -12.62
C PRO A 207 25.49 1.75 -12.31
N ASP A 208 25.39 0.72 -13.15
CA ASP A 208 24.53 -0.46 -12.92
C ASP A 208 24.54 -0.95 -11.47
#